data_AF-A0A8C9PRL0-F1
#
_entry.id   AF-A0A8C9PRL0-F1
#
_cell.length_a   1.000
_cell.length_b   1.000
_cell.length_c   1.000
_cell.angle_alpha   90.00
_cell.angle_beta   90.00
_cell.angle_gamma   90.00
#
_symmetry.space_group_name_H-M   'P 1'
#
loop_
_entity.id
_entity.type
_entity.pdbx_description
1 polymer ?
#
loop_
_entity_poly.entity_id
_entity_poly.type
_entity_poly.pdbx_seq_one_letter_code
_entity_poly.pdbx_strand_id
1 'polypeptide(L)'
;MPEEGWGCTVRRSPWKTVSPYVFSVILFAVLAAFCFQQAPRLPGLGGGPRLDPRLCWQAGPALGRSFRHGPELVNGQLRVVHEGIYRLHIQVTLANCSSVWTTVPPKATLIVGICSPDTHRISLLRLNFHQGCTVTSQRLTFLTFGDTLCTNLTLPLLPSQNADETFFGIQWVHT
;
A
#
# COMPACT_ATOMS: atom_id res chain seq x y z
N MET A 1 24.16 -27.84 79.97
CA MET A 1 25.48 -27.33 79.54
C MET A 1 25.66 -27.70 78.06
N PRO A 2 26.26 -26.80 77.27
CA PRO A 2 26.02 -26.60 75.83
C PRO A 2 26.82 -27.57 74.96
N GLU A 3 26.50 -27.67 73.68
CA GLU A 3 27.45 -27.67 72.55
C GLU A 3 26.62 -27.64 71.24
N GLU A 4 27.22 -27.02 70.24
CA GLU A 4 26.60 -26.38 69.09
C GLU A 4 26.45 -27.36 67.91
N GLY A 5 25.26 -27.41 67.30
CA GLY A 5 24.98 -28.26 66.13
C GLY A 5 24.47 -27.42 64.97
N TRP A 6 25.34 -27.20 63.99
CA TRP A 6 25.09 -26.42 62.78
C TRP A 6 24.06 -27.11 61.88
N GLY A 7 23.08 -26.35 61.39
CA GLY A 7 22.12 -26.81 60.39
C GLY A 7 21.79 -25.69 59.40
N CYS A 8 22.36 -25.79 58.20
CA CYS A 8 22.24 -24.80 57.12
C CYS A 8 20.79 -24.51 56.73
N THR A 9 20.35 -23.26 56.78
CA THR A 9 19.08 -22.81 56.19
C THR A 9 19.26 -22.55 54.70
N VAL A 10 18.99 -23.57 53.88
CA VAL A 10 18.83 -23.40 52.43
C VAL A 10 17.57 -22.56 52.19
N ARG A 11 17.76 -21.28 51.87
CA ARG A 11 16.69 -20.37 51.46
C ARG A 11 16.22 -20.75 50.05
N ARG A 12 15.27 -21.69 49.95
CA ARG A 12 14.54 -21.94 48.70
C ARG A 12 13.77 -20.67 48.33
N SER A 13 14.13 -20.06 47.21
CA SER A 13 13.38 -18.95 46.63
C SER A 13 11.99 -19.46 46.21
N PRO A 14 10.93 -18.68 46.41
CA PRO A 14 9.64 -19.02 45.85
C PRO A 14 9.68 -18.59 44.38
N TRP A 15 10.05 -19.51 43.49
CA TRP A 15 9.64 -19.38 42.09
C TRP A 15 8.12 -19.39 42.09
N LYS A 16 7.53 -18.19 42.03
CA LYS A 16 6.11 -18.02 41.75
C LYS A 16 5.87 -18.69 40.40
N THR A 17 5.25 -19.86 40.44
CA THR A 17 4.73 -20.57 39.28
C THR A 17 3.75 -19.62 38.59
N VAL A 18 4.22 -18.86 37.61
CA VAL A 18 3.36 -18.00 36.80
C VAL A 18 2.41 -18.94 36.08
N SER A 19 1.13 -18.84 36.40
CA SER A 19 0.10 -19.74 35.90
C SER A 19 0.13 -19.78 34.36
N PRO A 20 0.13 -20.96 33.73
CA PRO A 20 0.18 -21.09 32.27
C PRO A 20 -1.01 -20.40 31.59
N TYR A 21 -2.11 -20.18 32.32
CA TYR A 21 -3.26 -19.40 31.87
C TYR A 21 -2.90 -17.94 31.57
N VAL A 22 -2.01 -17.32 32.35
CA VAL A 22 -1.62 -15.92 32.13
C VAL A 22 -0.84 -15.78 30.82
N PHE A 23 0.06 -16.72 30.54
CA PHE A 23 0.77 -16.77 29.26
C PHE A 23 -0.17 -17.05 28.09
N SER A 24 -1.14 -17.95 28.26
CA SER A 24 -2.12 -18.24 27.21
C SER A 24 -2.99 -17.03 26.88
N VAL A 25 -3.43 -16.25 27.88
CA VAL A 25 -4.23 -15.03 27.67
C VAL A 25 -3.41 -13.95 26.99
N ILE A 26 -2.16 -13.74 27.41
CA ILE A 26 -1.27 -12.75 26.78
C ILE A 26 -0.96 -13.16 25.33
N LEU A 27 -0.66 -14.44 25.06
CA LEU A 27 -0.39 -14.92 23.72
C LEU A 27 -1.61 -14.75 22.80
N PHE A 28 -2.82 -15.07 23.30
CA PHE A 28 -4.05 -14.84 22.54
C PHE A 28 -4.31 -13.35 22.28
N ALA A 29 -4.07 -12.48 23.26
CA ALA A 29 -4.23 -11.04 23.08
C ALA A 29 -3.22 -10.47 22.06
N VAL A 30 -1.97 -10.94 22.08
CA VAL A 30 -0.94 -10.55 21.11
C VAL A 30 -1.30 -11.07 19.72
N LEU A 31 -1.73 -12.33 19.58
CA LEU A 31 -2.16 -12.88 18.30
C LEU A 31 -3.40 -12.17 17.75
N ALA A 32 -4.38 -11.85 18.61
CA ALA A 32 -5.54 -11.07 18.22
C ALA A 32 -5.12 -9.67 17.75
N ALA A 33 -4.28 -8.96 18.50
CA ALA A 33 -3.76 -7.66 18.10
C ALA A 33 -2.97 -7.72 16.80
N PHE A 34 -2.16 -8.77 16.59
CA PHE A 34 -1.42 -8.99 15.36
C PHE A 34 -2.36 -9.27 14.17
N CYS A 35 -3.41 -10.08 14.38
CA CYS A 35 -4.46 -10.32 13.39
C CYS A 35 -5.27 -9.04 13.09
N PHE A 36 -5.54 -8.19 14.07
CA PHE A 36 -6.21 -6.89 13.86
C PHE A 36 -5.29 -5.90 13.14
N GLN A 37 -3.99 -5.93 13.39
CA GLN A 37 -3.00 -5.11 12.68
C GLN A 37 -2.75 -5.61 11.25
N GLN A 38 -2.84 -6.92 11.02
CA GLN A 38 -2.68 -7.56 9.72
C GLN A 38 -3.97 -7.73 8.93
N ALA A 39 -5.13 -7.35 9.48
CA ALA A 39 -6.40 -7.40 8.78
C ALA A 39 -6.22 -6.67 7.44
N PRO A 40 -6.21 -7.40 6.30
CA PRO A 40 -6.26 -6.76 5.00
C PRO A 40 -7.55 -5.96 5.04
N ARG A 41 -7.48 -4.65 4.81
CA ARG A 41 -8.67 -3.82 4.66
C ARG A 41 -9.53 -4.51 3.61
N LEU A 42 -10.59 -5.21 4.02
CA LEU A 42 -11.53 -5.84 3.12
C LEU A 42 -11.99 -4.73 2.15
N PRO A 43 -11.69 -4.83 0.85
CA PRO A 43 -12.29 -3.93 -0.10
C PRO A 43 -13.71 -4.44 -0.33
N GLY A 44 -14.70 -3.78 0.28
CA GLY A 44 -16.08 -3.88 -0.15
C GLY A 44 -17.06 -4.33 0.92
N LEU A 45 -17.63 -3.34 1.62
CA LEU A 45 -19.08 -3.17 1.64
C LEU A 45 -19.38 -1.72 2.04
N GLY A 46 -19.25 -0.81 1.09
CA GLY A 46 -19.49 0.62 1.31
C GLY A 46 -19.63 1.31 -0.03
N GLY A 47 -20.80 1.18 -0.65
CA GLY A 47 -21.19 1.93 -1.84
C GLY A 47 -21.38 3.42 -1.53
N GLY A 48 -20.32 4.09 -1.12
CA GLY A 48 -20.26 5.54 -0.99
C GLY A 48 -19.50 6.16 -2.16
N PRO A 49 -19.85 7.38 -2.61
CA PRO A 49 -19.06 8.12 -3.58
C PRO A 49 -17.61 8.23 -3.09
N ARG A 50 -16.67 7.91 -3.97
CA ARG A 50 -15.24 7.96 -3.66
C ARG A 50 -14.82 9.41 -3.33
N LEU A 51 -14.50 9.66 -2.06
CA LEU A 51 -14.08 10.97 -1.54
C LEU A 51 -12.62 11.31 -1.88
N ASP A 52 -11.76 10.30 -2.07
CA ASP A 52 -10.35 10.49 -2.45
C ASP A 52 -10.10 10.06 -3.91
N PRO A 53 -9.79 11.00 -4.83
CA PRO A 53 -9.48 10.67 -6.23
C PRO A 53 -8.18 9.88 -6.40
N ARG A 54 -7.34 9.75 -5.36
CA ARG A 54 -6.04 9.07 -5.41
C ARG A 54 -6.18 7.57 -5.54
N LEU A 55 -5.55 6.99 -6.56
CA LEU A 55 -5.38 5.54 -6.67
C LEU A 55 -4.26 5.12 -5.72
N CYS A 56 -4.51 4.05 -4.97
CA CYS A 56 -3.55 3.46 -4.04
C CYS A 56 -3.04 2.16 -4.63
N TRP A 57 -1.72 2.11 -4.85
CA TRP A 57 -1.05 0.94 -5.41
C TRP A 57 -0.62 -0.01 -4.31
N GLN A 58 -0.40 -1.27 -4.69
CA GLN A 58 0.15 -2.30 -3.80
C GLN A 58 1.31 -2.98 -4.52
N ALA A 59 2.39 -3.22 -3.78
CA ALA A 59 3.57 -3.89 -4.30
C ALA A 59 4.11 -4.83 -3.23
N GLY A 60 4.46 -6.06 -3.63
CA GLY A 60 5.05 -7.02 -2.71
C GLY A 60 5.10 -8.43 -3.31
N PRO A 61 6.08 -9.25 -2.89
CA PRO A 61 6.29 -10.59 -3.46
C PRO A 61 5.06 -11.50 -3.31
N ALA A 62 4.26 -11.29 -2.26
CA ALA A 62 3.03 -12.05 -2.02
C ALA A 62 1.92 -11.82 -3.08
N LEU A 63 1.99 -10.72 -3.84
CA LEU A 63 1.05 -10.39 -4.90
C LEU A 63 1.43 -11.02 -6.25
N GLY A 64 2.60 -11.68 -6.34
CA GLY A 64 3.11 -12.44 -7.48
C GLY A 64 3.55 -11.58 -8.68
N ARG A 65 2.69 -10.68 -9.15
CA ARG A 65 2.91 -9.87 -10.37
C ARG A 65 3.28 -8.41 -10.10
N SER A 66 3.27 -7.98 -8.84
CA SER A 66 3.80 -6.67 -8.44
C SER A 66 5.10 -6.84 -7.67
N PHE A 67 6.15 -6.18 -8.13
CA PHE A 67 7.47 -6.25 -7.52
C PHE A 67 7.90 -4.86 -7.07
N ARG A 68 8.66 -4.83 -5.97
CA ARG A 68 9.27 -3.60 -5.46
C ARG A 68 10.77 -3.80 -5.37
N HIS A 69 11.50 -3.18 -6.28
CA HIS A 69 12.95 -3.13 -6.26
C HIS A 69 13.39 -1.72 -6.63
N GLY A 70 13.95 -0.98 -5.68
CA GLY A 70 14.28 0.44 -5.84
C GLY A 70 13.30 1.37 -5.09
N PRO A 71 12.27 1.92 -5.75
CA PRO A 71 11.37 2.89 -5.16
C PRO A 71 10.55 2.31 -3.99
N GLU A 72 10.26 3.16 -3.03
CA GLU A 72 9.45 2.82 -1.86
C GLU A 72 7.97 3.01 -2.16
N LEU A 73 7.11 2.28 -1.46
CA LEU A 73 5.67 2.46 -1.55
C LEU A 73 5.17 2.94 -0.19
N VAL A 74 4.78 4.21 -0.12
CA VAL A 74 4.33 4.89 1.10
C VAL A 74 2.85 5.23 0.94
N ASN A 75 1.99 4.63 1.77
CA ASN A 75 0.53 4.84 1.70
C ASN A 75 -0.07 4.61 0.29
N GLY A 76 0.47 3.64 -0.46
CA GLY A 76 0.03 3.34 -1.82
C GLY A 76 0.50 4.32 -2.89
N GLN A 77 1.42 5.23 -2.56
CA GLN A 77 2.09 6.14 -3.50
C GLN A 77 3.56 5.75 -3.65
N LEU A 78 4.13 5.90 -4.85
CA LEU A 78 5.52 5.55 -5.11
C LEU A 78 6.43 6.71 -4.72
N ARG A 79 7.41 6.44 -3.87
CA ARG A 79 8.43 7.39 -3.43
C ARG A 79 9.77 7.04 -4.06
N VAL A 80 10.38 8.04 -4.67
CA VAL A 80 11.66 7.93 -5.38
C VAL A 80 12.80 7.96 -4.36
N VAL A 81 13.68 6.97 -4.44
CA VAL A 81 14.82 6.77 -3.51
C VAL A 81 16.16 7.07 -4.19
N HIS A 82 16.19 7.14 -5.51
CA HIS A 82 17.38 7.48 -6.29
C HIS A 82 17.00 8.52 -7.33
N GLU A 83 17.83 9.54 -7.51
CA GLU A 83 17.59 10.52 -8.57
C GLU A 83 17.98 9.97 -9.95
N GLY A 84 17.32 10.46 -10.99
CA GLY A 84 17.65 10.11 -12.37
C GLY A 84 16.44 10.10 -13.30
N ILE A 85 16.64 9.57 -14.50
CA ILE A 85 15.60 9.41 -15.51
C ILE A 85 14.89 8.07 -15.32
N TYR A 86 13.58 8.15 -15.11
CA TYR A 86 12.71 7.01 -14.95
C TYR A 86 11.80 6.86 -16.16
N ARG A 87 11.61 5.60 -16.59
CA ARG A 87 10.54 5.19 -17.48
C ARG A 87 9.31 4.87 -16.65
N LEU A 88 8.31 5.72 -16.78
CA LEU A 88 7.01 5.55 -16.16
C LEU A 88 6.09 4.79 -17.12
N HIS A 89 5.42 3.75 -16.64
CA HIS A 89 4.40 3.01 -17.37
C HIS A 89 3.14 2.90 -16.51
N ILE A 90 2.00 3.28 -17.08
CA ILE A 90 0.71 3.19 -16.41
C ILE A 90 -0.35 2.66 -17.37
N GLN A 91 -1.16 1.73 -16.87
CA GLN A 91 -2.39 1.31 -17.51
C GLN A 91 -3.50 1.33 -16.46
N VAL A 92 -4.62 1.94 -16.77
CA VAL A 92 -5.79 1.92 -15.90
C VAL A 92 -7.01 1.61 -16.74
N THR A 93 -7.75 0.59 -16.31
CA THR A 93 -9.06 0.26 -16.86
C THR A 93 -10.12 0.63 -15.83
N LEU A 94 -11.20 1.26 -16.26
CA LEU A 94 -12.33 1.58 -15.39
C LEU A 94 -13.19 0.34 -15.16
N ALA A 95 -13.64 0.14 -13.92
CA ALA A 95 -14.64 -0.86 -13.58
C ALA A 95 -15.99 -0.51 -14.24
N ASN A 96 -16.81 -1.54 -14.49
CA ASN A 96 -18.15 -1.42 -15.09
C ASN A 96 -18.19 -0.91 -16.55
N CYS A 97 -17.05 -0.91 -17.23
CA CYS A 97 -16.98 -0.64 -18.66
C CYS A 97 -17.40 -1.82 -19.56
N SER A 98 -17.65 -2.99 -18.97
CA SER A 98 -18.08 -4.20 -19.67
C SER A 98 -19.60 -4.28 -19.90
N SER A 99 -20.38 -3.33 -19.37
CA SER A 99 -21.81 -3.32 -19.67
C SER A 99 -21.99 -2.81 -21.10
N VAL A 100 -22.57 -3.65 -21.96
CA VAL A 100 -23.00 -3.39 -23.34
C VAL A 100 -23.94 -2.16 -23.47
N TRP A 101 -24.21 -1.44 -22.37
CA TRP A 101 -25.26 -0.45 -22.18
C TRP A 101 -24.79 0.89 -21.59
N THR A 102 -23.49 1.15 -21.43
CA THR A 102 -23.02 2.50 -21.09
C THR A 102 -22.91 3.36 -22.35
N THR A 103 -24.03 3.94 -22.78
CA THR A 103 -24.15 4.90 -23.90
C THR A 103 -23.48 6.25 -23.64
N VAL A 104 -23.02 6.51 -22.42
CA VAL A 104 -22.31 7.74 -22.07
C VAL A 104 -20.83 7.42 -21.83
N PRO A 105 -19.93 7.88 -22.70
CA PRO A 105 -18.50 7.65 -22.52
C PRO A 105 -18.00 8.33 -21.23
N PRO A 106 -17.16 7.65 -20.43
CA PRO A 106 -16.63 8.23 -19.22
C PRO A 106 -15.73 9.42 -19.56
N LYS A 107 -16.16 10.65 -19.24
CA LYS A 107 -15.34 11.88 -19.31
C LYS A 107 -14.31 11.95 -18.18
N ALA A 108 -13.71 10.82 -17.85
CA ALA A 108 -12.69 10.71 -16.82
C ALA A 108 -11.33 11.09 -17.40
N THR A 109 -10.48 11.61 -16.51
CA THR A 109 -9.08 11.87 -16.77
C THR A 109 -8.26 11.23 -15.67
N LEU A 110 -7.25 10.46 -16.05
CA LEU A 110 -6.20 9.98 -15.18
C LEU A 110 -5.05 10.99 -15.20
N ILE A 111 -4.64 11.45 -14.03
CA ILE A 111 -3.54 12.38 -13.85
C ILE A 111 -2.44 11.65 -13.07
N VAL A 112 -1.23 11.61 -13.60
CA VAL A 112 -0.04 11.16 -12.87
C VAL A 112 0.83 12.37 -12.62
N GLY A 113 1.28 12.55 -11.38
CA GLY A 113 2.05 13.73 -11.01
C GLY A 113 2.89 13.51 -9.77
N ILE A 114 3.68 14.51 -9.43
CA ILE A 114 4.46 14.58 -8.19
C ILE A 114 3.61 15.29 -7.14
N CYS A 115 3.45 14.65 -5.99
CA CYS A 115 2.76 15.14 -4.79
C CYS A 115 3.69 15.26 -3.59
N SER A 116 4.99 15.45 -3.84
CA SER A 116 6.02 15.70 -2.81
C SER A 116 5.52 16.74 -1.78
N PRO A 117 5.98 16.70 -0.51
CA PRO A 117 5.28 17.34 0.62
C PRO A 117 5.20 18.87 0.55
N ASP A 118 5.86 19.52 -0.41
CA ASP A 118 5.71 20.94 -0.68
C ASP A 118 4.55 21.22 -1.64
N THR A 119 3.92 22.39 -1.45
CA THR A 119 2.68 22.90 -2.07
C THR A 119 2.62 22.92 -3.61
N HIS A 120 3.63 22.43 -4.31
CA HIS A 120 3.71 22.37 -5.76
C HIS A 120 3.43 20.96 -6.29
N ARG A 121 2.18 20.72 -6.68
CA ARG A 121 1.80 19.53 -7.44
C ARG A 121 2.19 19.70 -8.90
N ILE A 122 3.05 18.81 -9.41
CA ILE A 122 3.48 18.83 -10.81
C ILE A 122 2.76 17.72 -11.57
N SER A 123 2.06 18.04 -12.65
CA SER A 123 1.40 17.04 -13.50
C SER A 123 2.40 16.49 -14.53
N LEU A 124 2.75 15.21 -14.42
CA LEU A 124 3.64 14.52 -15.35
C LEU A 124 2.87 13.93 -16.54
N LEU A 125 1.66 13.41 -16.32
CA LEU A 125 0.82 12.83 -17.36
C LEU A 125 -0.64 13.20 -17.13
N ARG A 126 -1.36 13.42 -18.22
CA ARG A 126 -2.80 13.61 -18.22
C ARG A 126 -3.39 12.78 -19.35
N LEU A 127 -4.09 11.71 -19.00
CA LEU A 127 -4.63 10.72 -19.93
C LEU A 127 -6.15 10.79 -19.86
N ASN A 128 -6.79 11.06 -20.98
CA ASN A 128 -8.25 11.11 -21.06
C ASN A 128 -8.77 9.76 -21.54
N PHE A 129 -9.83 9.27 -20.91
CA PHE A 129 -10.47 8.02 -21.32
C PHE A 129 -11.25 8.16 -22.64
N HIS A 130 -11.56 9.39 -23.08
CA HIS A 130 -12.29 9.68 -24.32
C HIS A 130 -13.53 8.80 -24.47
N GLN A 131 -13.61 7.99 -25.52
CA GLN A 131 -14.70 7.00 -25.74
C GLN A 131 -14.32 5.60 -25.26
N GLY A 132 -13.09 5.41 -24.78
CA GLY A 132 -12.57 4.16 -24.26
C GLY A 132 -12.70 4.05 -22.75
N CYS A 133 -12.35 2.86 -22.26
CA CYS A 133 -12.42 2.50 -20.85
C CYS A 133 -11.07 2.15 -20.25
N THR A 134 -10.05 2.06 -21.11
CA THR A 134 -8.67 1.81 -20.74
C THR A 134 -7.83 2.93 -21.28
N VAL A 135 -6.94 3.45 -20.43
CA VAL A 135 -5.88 4.36 -20.85
C VAL A 135 -4.55 3.71 -20.52
N THR A 136 -3.61 3.86 -21.44
CA THR A 136 -2.23 3.41 -21.26
C THR A 136 -1.29 4.52 -21.68
N SER A 137 -0.17 4.66 -20.98
CA SER A 137 0.87 5.59 -21.36
C SER A 137 2.21 5.16 -20.82
N GLN A 138 3.24 5.49 -21.59
CA GLN A 138 4.62 5.36 -21.19
C GLN A 138 5.33 6.69 -21.41
N ARG A 139 6.11 7.15 -20.43
CA ARG A 139 6.86 8.42 -20.52
C ARG A 139 8.17 8.34 -19.77
N LEU A 140 9.21 8.96 -20.34
CA LEU A 140 10.45 9.24 -19.63
C LEU A 140 10.32 10.56 -18.88
N THR A 141 10.71 10.56 -17.61
CA THR A 141 10.70 11.75 -16.77
C THR A 141 11.90 11.71 -15.84
N PHE A 142 12.51 12.86 -15.63
CA PHE A 142 13.48 13.03 -14.56
C PHE A 142 12.73 13.10 -13.23
N LEU A 143 13.21 12.36 -12.22
CA LEU A 143 12.68 12.37 -10.87
C LEU A 143 13.81 12.58 -9.87
N THR A 144 13.52 13.35 -8.84
CA THR A 144 14.49 13.69 -7.79
C THR A 144 14.31 12.81 -6.57
N PHE A 145 15.36 12.73 -5.74
CA PHE A 145 15.29 12.01 -4.48
C PHE A 145 14.16 12.56 -3.59
N GLY A 146 13.30 11.67 -3.11
CA GLY A 146 12.18 12.02 -2.23
C GLY A 146 10.88 12.38 -2.95
N ASP A 147 10.89 12.53 -4.27
CA ASP A 147 9.66 12.77 -5.04
C ASP A 147 8.64 11.65 -4.80
N THR A 148 7.40 12.04 -4.51
CA THR A 148 6.29 11.10 -4.34
C THR A 148 5.36 11.20 -5.53
N LEU A 149 5.22 10.13 -6.29
CA LEU A 149 4.31 10.05 -7.43
C LEU A 149 2.91 9.69 -6.94
N CYS A 150 1.92 10.51 -7.32
CA CYS A 150 0.52 10.10 -7.24
C CYS A 150 -0.19 10.02 -8.56
N THR A 151 -1.22 9.19 -8.53
CA THR A 151 -2.14 8.95 -9.62
C THR A 151 -3.55 9.30 -9.15
N ASN A 152 -4.19 10.26 -9.81
CA ASN A 152 -5.52 10.77 -9.48
C ASN A 152 -6.50 10.52 -10.62
N LEU A 153 -7.75 10.21 -10.28
CA LEU A 153 -8.86 10.13 -11.22
C LEU A 153 -9.84 11.29 -10.98
N THR A 154 -10.18 12.05 -12.02
CA THR A 154 -11.02 13.26 -11.87
C THR A 154 -12.48 13.00 -11.54
N LEU A 155 -12.99 11.80 -11.79
CA LEU A 155 -14.36 11.39 -11.48
C LEU A 155 -14.33 10.29 -10.42
N PRO A 156 -15.40 10.12 -9.62
CA PRO A 156 -15.51 9.06 -8.61
C PRO A 156 -15.70 7.66 -9.25
N LEU A 157 -15.09 7.41 -10.41
CA LEU A 157 -15.11 6.11 -11.05
C LEU A 157 -14.12 5.18 -10.34
N LEU A 158 -14.47 3.90 -10.33
CA LEU A 158 -13.65 2.86 -9.76
C LEU A 158 -12.72 2.30 -10.84
N PRO A 159 -11.42 2.12 -10.57
CA PRO A 159 -10.57 1.31 -11.42
C PRO A 159 -10.96 -0.17 -11.31
N SER A 160 -10.70 -0.95 -12.35
CA SER A 160 -10.72 -2.42 -12.28
C SER A 160 -9.72 -2.89 -11.23
N GLN A 161 -10.12 -3.85 -10.39
CA GLN A 161 -9.26 -4.46 -9.39
C GLN A 161 -8.33 -5.54 -9.98
N ASN A 162 -8.50 -5.85 -11.26
CA ASN A 162 -7.63 -6.80 -11.95
C ASN A 162 -6.25 -6.18 -12.18
N ALA A 163 -5.20 -6.80 -11.62
CA ALA A 163 -3.83 -6.34 -11.73
C ALA A 163 -3.27 -6.39 -13.17
N ASP A 164 -3.89 -7.18 -14.06
CA ASP A 164 -3.51 -7.24 -15.48
C ASP A 164 -4.14 -6.08 -16.28
N GLU A 165 -5.24 -5.50 -15.78
CA GLU A 165 -5.96 -4.41 -16.44
C GLU A 165 -5.59 -3.04 -15.89
N THR A 166 -5.20 -2.97 -14.61
CA THR A 166 -4.84 -1.75 -13.90
C THR A 166 -3.52 -1.93 -13.15
N PHE A 167 -2.46 -1.28 -13.64
CA PHE A 167 -1.14 -1.33 -13.04
C PHE A 167 -0.33 -0.05 -13.29
N PHE A 168 0.62 0.20 -12.40
CA PHE A 168 1.52 1.34 -12.45
C PHE A 168 2.92 0.90 -12.06
N GLY A 169 3.91 1.28 -12.87
CA GLY A 169 5.30 0.94 -12.67
C GLY A 169 6.22 2.07 -13.08
N ILE A 170 7.37 2.13 -12.41
CA ILE A 170 8.49 2.97 -12.81
C ILE A 170 9.75 2.11 -12.88
N GLN A 171 10.59 2.39 -13.86
CA GLN A 171 11.87 1.73 -14.05
C GLN A 171 12.95 2.80 -14.17
N TRP A 172 14.00 2.69 -13.35
CA TRP A 172 15.18 3.53 -13.48
C TRP A 172 15.92 3.18 -14.77
N VAL A 173 16.31 4.19 -15.55
CA VAL A 173 16.98 4.01 -16.85
C VAL A 173 18.45 4.42 -16.74
N HIS A 174 18.70 5.67 -16.37
CA HIS A 174 20.04 6.22 -16.15
C HIS A 174 19.96 7.51 -15.32
N THR A 175 21.10 8.00 -14.86
CA THR A 175 21.28 9.33 -14.24
C THR A 175 21.56 10.39 -15.28
#